data_AF-A0A2H6GXH8-F1
#
_entry.id   AF-A0A2H6GXH8-F1
#
_cell.length_a   1.000
_cell.length_b   1.000
_cell.length_c   1.000
_cell.angle_alpha   90.00
_cell.angle_beta   90.00
_cell.angle_gamma   90.00
#
_symmetry.space_group_name_H-M   'P 1'
#
loop_
_entity.id
_entity.type
_entity.pdbx_description
1 polymer ?
#
loop_
_entity_poly.entity_id
_entity_poly.type
_entity_poly.pdbx_seq_one_letter_code
_entity_poly.pdbx_strand_id
1 'polypeptide(L)'
;MLVVGDLKDFLDEDYDKLEKRINRTTGILVKDLKVKDLIFDGDTVIDPNTGVYILSKKGKVQYVGKCGSKSFQERVPAHFDIRSDAWFGAYIGHIALMEKHGRNKYNKIRNKGVEKKKLTTEEMVSACKVALNSNLKLVKAKNEAKGGGCDYPSKLEKLLRVMLRPEFNSCKAGGTADKEVQSIKSSSKLGDILKKI
;
A
#
# COMPACT_ATOMS: atom_id res chain seq x y z
N MET A 1 -12.58 -6.41 -4.96
CA MET A 1 -11.68 -5.40 -4.37
C MET A 1 -12.21 -4.08 -4.88
N LEU A 2 -12.30 -3.02 -4.06
CA LEU A 2 -12.88 -1.79 -4.60
C LEU A 2 -11.81 -0.96 -5.32
N VAL A 3 -12.11 -0.63 -6.57
CA VAL A 3 -11.23 0.17 -7.42
C VAL A 3 -11.50 1.65 -7.19
N VAL A 4 -10.46 2.37 -6.76
CA VAL A 4 -10.45 3.82 -6.55
C VAL A 4 -10.58 4.56 -7.88
N GLY A 5 -10.02 4.00 -8.96
CA GLY A 5 -10.11 4.48 -10.33
C GLY A 5 -8.92 4.02 -11.19
N ASP A 6 -8.86 4.50 -12.43
CA ASP A 6 -7.73 4.30 -13.34
C ASP A 6 -6.83 5.53 -13.33
N LEU A 7 -5.51 5.33 -13.22
CA LEU A 7 -4.51 6.39 -13.13
C LEU A 7 -4.65 7.41 -14.26
N LYS A 8 -4.96 6.94 -15.48
CA LYS A 8 -5.15 7.80 -16.65
C LYS A 8 -6.22 8.88 -16.43
N ASP A 9 -7.24 8.59 -15.61
CA ASP A 9 -8.35 9.48 -15.33
C ASP A 9 -7.93 10.64 -14.40
N PHE A 10 -6.75 10.55 -13.78
CA PHE A 10 -6.27 11.50 -12.77
C PHE A 10 -4.94 12.18 -13.14
N LEU A 11 -4.37 11.91 -14.33
CA LEU A 11 -3.08 12.47 -14.72
C LEU A 11 -3.09 14.01 -14.73
N ASP A 12 -4.22 14.60 -15.08
CA ASP A 12 -4.42 16.06 -15.09
C ASP A 12 -4.93 16.64 -13.77
N GLU A 13 -5.23 15.80 -12.78
CA GLU A 13 -5.68 16.25 -11.46
C GLU A 13 -4.49 16.60 -10.55
N ASP A 14 -4.72 17.55 -9.63
CA ASP A 14 -3.84 17.79 -8.50
C ASP A 14 -3.74 16.51 -7.67
N TYR A 15 -2.53 16.15 -7.25
CA TYR A 15 -2.34 14.88 -6.54
C TYR A 15 -3.10 14.83 -5.19
N ASP A 16 -3.38 15.98 -4.56
CA ASP A 16 -4.24 16.08 -3.36
C ASP A 16 -5.65 15.50 -3.58
N LYS A 17 -6.17 15.57 -4.81
CA LYS A 17 -7.47 14.97 -5.16
C LYS A 17 -7.40 13.46 -5.11
N LEU A 18 -6.30 12.86 -5.59
CA LEU A 18 -6.08 11.42 -5.51
C LEU A 18 -6.00 10.95 -4.04
N GLU A 19 -5.29 11.69 -3.19
CA GLU A 19 -5.25 11.40 -1.75
C GLU A 19 -6.66 11.41 -1.13
N LYS A 20 -7.44 12.47 -1.40
CA LYS A 20 -8.82 12.58 -0.91
C LYS A 20 -9.71 11.44 -1.39
N ARG A 21 -9.59 11.05 -2.67
CA ARG A 21 -10.31 9.89 -3.24
C ARG A 21 -9.92 8.62 -2.48
N ILE A 22 -8.64 8.31 -2.38
CA ILE A 22 -8.12 7.13 -1.65
C ILE A 22 -8.68 7.09 -0.22
N ASN A 23 -8.68 8.21 0.50
CA ASN A 23 -9.14 8.26 1.89
C ASN A 23 -10.67 8.11 2.03
N ARG A 24 -11.45 8.61 1.05
CA ARG A 24 -12.92 8.50 1.04
C ARG A 24 -13.45 7.16 0.53
N THR A 25 -12.71 6.50 -0.35
CA THR A 25 -13.10 5.21 -0.91
C THR A 25 -13.06 4.14 0.18
N THR A 26 -14.20 3.49 0.44
CA THR A 26 -14.24 2.34 1.35
C THR A 26 -13.82 1.09 0.57
N GLY A 27 -12.81 0.38 1.06
CA GLY A 27 -12.34 -0.86 0.43
C GLY A 27 -13.16 -2.08 0.86
N ILE A 28 -12.69 -3.27 0.47
CA ILE A 28 -13.22 -4.54 0.99
C ILE A 28 -12.34 -4.98 2.16
N LEU A 29 -12.95 -5.41 3.26
CA LEU A 29 -12.20 -5.96 4.37
C LEU A 29 -11.46 -7.21 3.91
N VAL A 30 -10.20 -7.38 4.31
CA VAL A 30 -9.37 -8.52 3.91
C VAL A 30 -10.08 -9.85 4.22
N LYS A 31 -10.73 -9.97 5.39
CA LYS A 31 -11.49 -11.17 5.76
C LYS A 31 -12.66 -11.51 4.83
N ASP A 32 -13.20 -10.51 4.12
CA ASP A 32 -14.37 -10.65 3.26
C ASP A 32 -13.97 -10.75 1.76
N LEU A 33 -12.68 -10.69 1.47
CA LEU A 33 -12.12 -10.72 0.13
C LEU A 33 -12.30 -12.10 -0.50
N LYS A 34 -12.94 -12.16 -1.68
CA LYS A 34 -13.10 -13.40 -2.45
C LYS A 34 -12.09 -13.46 -3.60
N VAL A 35 -11.90 -14.64 -4.19
CA VAL A 35 -11.01 -14.76 -5.37
C VAL A 35 -11.50 -13.88 -6.53
N LYS A 36 -12.82 -13.83 -6.76
CA LYS A 36 -13.41 -12.95 -7.79
C LYS A 36 -13.06 -11.47 -7.60
N ASP A 37 -12.89 -11.05 -6.35
CA ASP A 37 -12.55 -9.66 -5.99
C ASP A 37 -11.13 -9.27 -6.41
N LEU A 38 -10.26 -10.25 -6.67
CA LEU A 38 -8.88 -10.03 -7.12
C LEU A 38 -8.73 -10.14 -8.64
N ILE A 39 -9.75 -10.71 -9.32
CA ILE A 39 -9.74 -10.96 -10.76
C ILE A 39 -10.61 -9.96 -11.50
N PHE A 40 -11.70 -9.49 -10.90
CA PHE A 40 -12.70 -8.64 -11.57
C PHE A 40 -12.95 -7.32 -10.85
N ASP A 41 -13.18 -6.28 -11.64
CA ASP A 41 -13.74 -4.98 -11.26
C ASP A 41 -15.11 -4.84 -11.95
N GLY A 42 -16.18 -5.13 -11.20
CA GLY A 42 -17.49 -5.39 -11.80
C GLY A 42 -17.43 -6.60 -12.73
N ASP A 43 -17.81 -6.41 -13.99
CA ASP A 43 -17.74 -7.45 -15.03
C ASP A 43 -16.45 -7.37 -15.87
N THR A 44 -15.50 -6.51 -15.50
CA THR A 44 -14.25 -6.31 -16.25
C THR A 44 -13.09 -7.03 -15.57
N VAL A 45 -12.29 -7.77 -16.35
CA VAL A 45 -11.07 -8.42 -15.85
C VAL A 45 -10.02 -7.36 -15.46
N ILE A 46 -9.46 -7.50 -14.27
CA ILE A 46 -8.31 -6.72 -13.81
C ILE A 46 -7.06 -7.28 -14.48
N ASP A 47 -6.33 -6.41 -15.16
CA ASP A 47 -5.12 -6.79 -15.89
C ASP A 47 -4.00 -7.20 -14.91
N PRO A 48 -3.39 -8.39 -15.09
CA PRO A 48 -2.45 -8.98 -14.13
C PRO A 48 -1.15 -8.19 -13.92
N ASN A 49 -0.82 -7.17 -14.72
CA ASN A 49 0.42 -6.39 -14.55
C ASN A 49 0.16 -4.90 -14.28
N THR A 50 -0.92 -4.60 -13.57
CA THR A 50 -1.38 -3.22 -13.43
C THR A 50 -1.63 -2.86 -11.98
N GLY A 51 -1.35 -1.62 -11.60
CA GLY A 51 -1.91 -1.02 -10.40
C GLY A 51 -1.16 -1.18 -9.08
N VAL A 52 -1.64 -0.41 -8.12
CA VAL A 52 -1.14 -0.26 -6.77
C VAL A 52 -2.29 -0.53 -5.80
N TYR A 53 -2.08 -1.44 -4.87
CA TYR A 53 -3.06 -1.76 -3.83
C TYR A 53 -2.70 -1.10 -2.50
N ILE A 54 -3.72 -0.79 -1.73
CA ILE A 54 -3.61 -0.02 -0.50
C ILE A 54 -4.36 -0.77 0.59
N LEU A 55 -3.70 -1.02 1.72
CA LEU A 55 -4.35 -1.49 2.94
C LEU A 55 -4.54 -0.32 3.89
N SER A 56 -5.76 -0.18 4.40
CA SER A 56 -6.14 0.91 5.31
C SER A 56 -7.04 0.40 6.42
N LYS A 57 -6.94 0.99 7.61
CA LYS A 57 -7.82 0.67 8.74
C LYS A 57 -8.36 1.96 9.33
N LYS A 58 -9.69 2.05 9.46
CA LYS A 58 -10.39 3.25 9.98
C LYS A 58 -9.94 4.54 9.26
N GLY A 59 -9.89 4.51 7.94
CA GLY A 59 -9.45 5.65 7.11
C GLY A 59 -7.94 5.93 7.11
N LYS A 60 -7.16 5.25 7.96
CA LYS A 60 -5.71 5.41 8.00
C LYS A 60 -5.01 4.41 7.08
N VAL A 61 -4.18 4.89 6.17
CA VAL A 61 -3.36 4.03 5.30
C VAL A 61 -2.26 3.37 6.12
N GLN A 62 -2.15 2.06 5.97
CA GLN A 62 -1.20 1.23 6.70
C GLN A 62 -0.10 0.72 5.77
N TYR A 63 -0.45 0.43 4.51
CA TYR A 63 0.45 -0.12 3.53
C TYR A 63 0.05 0.25 2.10
N VAL A 64 1.08 0.36 1.26
CA VAL A 64 0.96 0.57 -0.18
C VAL A 64 1.90 -0.43 -0.85
N GLY A 65 1.36 -1.25 -1.75
CA GLY A 65 2.12 -2.23 -2.52
C GLY A 65 1.70 -2.24 -3.97
N LYS A 66 2.56 -2.78 -4.84
CA LYS A 66 2.31 -2.88 -6.29
C LYS A 66 2.26 -4.32 -6.79
N CYS A 67 1.57 -4.50 -7.90
CA CYS A 67 1.59 -5.71 -8.73
C CYS A 67 2.46 -5.44 -9.96
N GLY A 68 3.78 -5.64 -9.82
CA GLY A 68 4.74 -5.38 -10.90
C GLY A 68 5.21 -6.63 -11.63
N SER A 69 5.44 -7.74 -10.90
CA SER A 69 5.97 -9.01 -11.46
C SER A 69 5.03 -10.20 -11.29
N LYS A 70 3.88 -9.98 -10.63
CA LYS A 70 2.85 -10.98 -10.38
C LYS A 70 1.49 -10.28 -10.36
N SER A 71 0.47 -11.04 -10.74
CA SER A 71 -0.93 -10.64 -10.74
C SER A 71 -1.50 -10.40 -9.35
N PHE A 72 -2.61 -9.67 -9.23
CA PHE A 72 -3.24 -9.39 -7.92
C PHE A 72 -3.60 -10.67 -7.19
N GLN A 73 -4.17 -11.64 -7.90
CA GLN A 73 -4.58 -12.93 -7.36
C GLN A 73 -3.40 -13.77 -6.82
N GLU A 74 -2.17 -13.52 -7.30
CA GLU A 74 -0.96 -14.18 -6.78
C GLU A 74 -0.27 -13.32 -5.71
N ARG A 75 -0.22 -12.01 -5.95
CA ARG A 75 0.55 -11.04 -5.16
C ARG A 75 -0.13 -10.79 -3.82
N VAL A 76 -1.43 -10.53 -3.79
CA VAL A 76 -2.15 -10.20 -2.55
C VAL A 76 -2.10 -11.37 -1.56
N PRO A 77 -2.41 -12.62 -1.93
CA PRO A 77 -2.24 -13.77 -1.04
C PRO A 77 -0.80 -13.93 -0.52
N ALA A 78 0.21 -13.74 -1.38
CA ALA A 78 1.61 -13.83 -0.97
C ALA A 78 2.02 -12.75 0.07
N HIS A 79 1.29 -11.63 0.15
CA HIS A 79 1.49 -10.62 1.20
C HIS A 79 0.83 -10.97 2.53
N PHE A 80 0.21 -12.15 2.67
CA PHE A 80 -0.27 -12.69 3.96
C PHE A 80 0.67 -13.74 4.54
N ASP A 81 1.94 -13.74 4.12
CA ASP A 81 3.00 -14.59 4.66
C ASP A 81 3.42 -14.13 6.07
N ILE A 82 3.11 -14.96 7.07
CA ILE A 82 3.36 -14.69 8.50
C ILE A 82 4.82 -14.85 8.92
N ARG A 83 5.73 -15.27 8.02
CA ARG A 83 7.16 -15.37 8.35
C ARG A 83 7.71 -14.02 8.80
N SER A 84 8.59 -14.03 9.80
CA SER A 84 9.06 -12.81 10.49
C SER A 84 9.83 -11.82 9.60
N ASP A 85 10.34 -12.27 8.47
CA ASP A 85 11.05 -11.50 7.45
C ASP A 85 10.15 -11.11 6.27
N ALA A 86 8.95 -11.68 6.16
CA ALA A 86 7.95 -11.28 5.19
C ALA A 86 7.23 -10.00 5.63
N TRP A 87 6.65 -9.30 4.65
CA TRP A 87 5.97 -8.03 4.91
C TRP A 87 4.80 -8.17 5.90
N PHE A 88 3.97 -9.21 5.77
CA PHE A 88 2.84 -9.41 6.70
C PHE A 88 3.33 -9.70 8.11
N GLY A 89 4.35 -10.54 8.26
CA GLY A 89 4.97 -10.81 9.56
C GLY A 89 5.50 -9.55 10.23
N ALA A 90 6.13 -8.65 9.47
CA ALA A 90 6.53 -7.34 9.97
C ALA A 90 5.32 -6.48 10.39
N TYR A 91 4.26 -6.44 9.57
CA TYR A 91 3.03 -5.71 9.88
C TYR A 91 2.31 -6.24 11.13
N ILE A 92 2.18 -7.57 11.28
CA ILE A 92 1.66 -8.24 12.48
C ILE A 92 2.53 -7.87 13.69
N GLY A 93 3.86 -7.93 13.56
CA GLY A 93 4.80 -7.52 14.59
C GLY A 93 4.58 -6.09 15.06
N HIS A 94 4.38 -5.16 14.12
CA HIS A 94 4.08 -3.78 14.45
C HIS A 94 2.74 -3.61 15.18
N ILE A 95 1.69 -4.31 14.74
CA ILE A 95 0.39 -4.31 15.42
C ILE A 95 0.54 -4.83 16.86
N ALA A 96 1.14 -6.00 17.04
CA ALA A 96 1.30 -6.63 18.34
C ALA A 96 2.10 -5.75 19.31
N LEU A 97 3.20 -5.14 18.84
CA LEU A 97 4.00 -4.21 19.65
C LEU A 97 3.22 -2.94 20.00
N MET A 98 2.40 -2.41 19.08
CA MET A 98 1.55 -1.26 19.38
C MET A 98 0.48 -1.59 20.42
N GLU A 99 -0.16 -2.77 20.34
CA GLU A 99 -1.14 -3.22 21.34
C GLU A 99 -0.49 -3.39 22.73
N LYS A 100 0.70 -3.99 22.77
CA LYS A 100 1.41 -4.30 24.02
C LYS A 100 2.02 -3.09 24.72
N HIS A 101 2.48 -2.10 23.96
CA HIS A 101 3.32 -1.02 24.50
C HIS A 101 2.76 0.39 24.26
N GLY A 102 1.71 0.52 23.46
CA GLY A 102 1.21 1.82 23.00
C GLY A 102 2.15 2.51 22.01
N ARG A 103 1.63 3.52 21.30
CA ARG A 103 2.31 4.19 20.18
C ARG A 103 3.65 4.83 20.58
N ASN A 104 3.74 5.45 21.75
CA ASN A 104 4.93 6.20 22.20
C ASN A 104 6.13 5.27 22.45
N LYS A 105 5.90 4.13 23.10
CA LYS A 105 6.96 3.15 23.40
C LYS A 105 7.29 2.31 22.15
N TYR A 106 6.31 2.00 21.31
CA TYR A 106 6.52 1.41 19.99
C TYR A 106 7.50 2.24 19.13
N ASN A 107 7.30 3.56 19.01
CA ASN A 107 8.19 4.41 18.22
C ASN A 107 9.65 4.38 18.72
N LYS A 108 9.84 4.36 20.05
CA LYS A 108 11.18 4.21 20.66
C LYS A 108 11.81 2.85 20.35
N ILE A 109 11.03 1.76 20.40
CA ILE A 109 11.49 0.40 20.08
C ILE A 109 11.84 0.26 18.60
N ARG A 110 10.98 0.76 17.70
CA ARG A 110 11.19 0.75 16.25
C ARG A 110 12.48 1.45 15.84
N ASN A 111 12.75 2.61 16.43
CA ASN A 111 13.92 3.43 16.08
C ASN A 111 15.25 2.87 16.62
N LYS A 112 15.22 1.94 17.59
CA LYS A 112 16.42 1.31 18.16
C LYS A 112 16.83 0.01 17.44
N GLY A 113 16.11 -0.39 16.40
CA GLY A 113 16.24 -1.72 15.81
C GLY A 113 15.60 -2.73 16.74
N VAL A 114 14.47 -3.29 16.32
CA VAL A 114 13.77 -4.28 17.12
C VAL A 114 14.65 -5.53 17.20
N GLU A 115 15.17 -5.88 18.38
CA GLU A 115 15.47 -7.29 18.67
C GLU A 115 14.18 -8.04 18.31
N LYS A 116 14.24 -8.94 17.32
CA LYS A 116 13.10 -9.73 16.84
C LYS A 116 12.62 -10.64 17.98
N LYS A 117 11.94 -10.08 18.97
CA LYS A 117 11.31 -10.82 20.04
C LYS A 117 10.23 -11.66 19.38
N LYS A 118 10.34 -12.98 19.54
CA LYS A 118 9.36 -13.93 19.03
C LYS A 118 8.02 -13.60 19.68
N LEU A 119 7.02 -13.27 18.86
CA LEU A 119 5.65 -13.07 19.32
C LEU A 119 5.12 -14.40 19.87
N THR A 120 4.27 -14.34 20.91
CA THR A 120 3.51 -15.53 21.31
C THR A 120 2.42 -15.84 20.29
N THR A 121 1.90 -17.07 20.31
CA THR A 121 0.79 -17.48 19.45
C THR A 121 -0.43 -16.56 19.63
N GLU A 122 -0.74 -16.18 20.87
CA GLU A 122 -1.86 -15.31 21.21
C GLU A 122 -1.67 -13.90 20.63
N GLU A 123 -0.45 -13.35 20.75
CA GLU A 123 -0.09 -12.05 20.16
C GLU A 123 -0.22 -12.08 18.63
N MET A 124 0.24 -13.16 17.99
CA MET A 124 0.09 -13.34 16.54
C MET A 124 -1.38 -13.43 16.11
N VAL A 125 -2.19 -14.23 16.81
CA VAL A 125 -3.62 -14.39 16.50
C VAL A 125 -4.37 -13.07 16.68
N SER A 126 -4.10 -12.32 17.76
CA SER A 126 -4.69 -10.98 17.98
C SER A 126 -4.36 -10.04 16.83
N ALA A 127 -3.07 -9.93 16.49
CA ALA A 127 -2.61 -9.05 15.42
C ALA A 127 -3.14 -9.46 14.04
N CYS A 128 -3.25 -10.76 13.75
CA CYS A 128 -3.91 -11.26 12.54
C CYS A 128 -5.38 -10.84 12.48
N LYS A 129 -6.15 -10.99 13.56
CA LYS A 129 -7.55 -10.53 13.61
C LYS A 129 -7.66 -9.04 13.34
N VAL A 130 -6.72 -8.24 13.82
CA VAL A 130 -6.64 -6.81 13.53
C VAL A 130 -6.35 -6.55 12.05
N ALA A 131 -5.36 -7.23 11.48
CA ALA A 131 -4.96 -7.09 10.08
C ALA A 131 -6.08 -7.50 9.11
N LEU A 132 -6.83 -8.54 9.43
CA LEU A 132 -7.96 -9.04 8.64
C LEU A 132 -9.14 -8.05 8.57
N ASN A 133 -9.22 -7.11 9.51
CA ASN A 133 -10.19 -6.02 9.51
C ASN A 133 -9.66 -4.73 8.83
N SER A 134 -8.59 -4.85 8.04
CA SER A 134 -8.12 -3.77 7.16
C SER A 134 -8.86 -3.83 5.81
N ASN A 135 -9.11 -2.68 5.23
CA ASN A 135 -9.70 -2.50 3.91
C ASN A 135 -8.63 -2.51 2.82
N LEU A 136 -8.80 -3.37 1.82
CA LEU A 136 -8.02 -3.41 0.59
C LEU A 136 -8.69 -2.56 -0.50
N LYS A 137 -7.90 -1.69 -1.13
CA LYS A 137 -8.30 -0.82 -2.26
C LYS A 137 -7.31 -1.00 -3.41
N LEU A 138 -7.75 -0.70 -4.63
CA LEU A 138 -6.91 -0.72 -5.83
C LEU A 138 -6.94 0.62 -6.56
N VAL A 139 -5.78 1.15 -6.93
CA VAL A 139 -5.65 2.15 -8.00
C VAL A 139 -5.12 1.43 -9.24
N LYS A 140 -5.91 1.36 -10.31
CA LYS A 140 -5.47 0.76 -11.58
C LYS A 140 -4.43 1.68 -12.21
N ALA A 141 -3.31 1.13 -12.64
CA ALA A 141 -2.28 1.87 -13.36
C ALA A 141 -1.66 0.91 -14.37
N LYS A 142 -1.85 1.16 -15.67
CA LYS A 142 -1.29 0.31 -16.71
C LYS A 142 0.11 0.79 -17.09
N ASN A 143 0.99 -0.15 -17.43
CA ASN A 143 2.20 0.19 -18.17
C ASN A 143 1.81 0.54 -19.61
N GLU A 144 2.05 1.78 -20.02
CA GLU A 144 1.96 2.16 -21.44
C GLU A 144 3.29 1.78 -22.09
N ALA A 145 3.36 0.58 -22.68
CA ALA A 145 4.54 0.15 -23.42
C ALA A 145 4.19 -0.16 -24.88
N LYS A 146 4.31 0.87 -25.72
CA LYS A 146 4.88 0.74 -27.06
C LYS A 146 5.87 1.89 -27.27
N GLY A 147 7.12 1.69 -26.87
CA GLY A 147 8.24 2.55 -27.29
C GLY A 147 8.92 3.47 -26.26
N GLY A 148 8.78 3.28 -24.94
CA GLY A 148 9.61 4.02 -23.98
C GLY A 148 9.11 4.10 -22.53
N GLY A 149 9.52 3.14 -21.70
CA GLY A 149 10.12 3.43 -20.38
C GLY A 149 9.29 3.91 -19.18
N CYS A 150 7.97 4.10 -19.23
CA CYS A 150 7.24 4.55 -18.02
C CYS A 150 6.59 3.39 -17.23
N ASP A 151 7.26 2.94 -16.16
CA ASP A 151 6.73 1.99 -15.16
C ASP A 151 5.76 2.68 -14.20
N TYR A 152 4.56 3.00 -14.68
CA TYR A 152 3.54 3.74 -13.92
C TYR A 152 3.18 3.09 -12.57
N PRO A 153 2.98 1.75 -12.45
CA PRO A 153 2.75 1.11 -11.16
C PRO A 153 3.86 1.37 -10.16
N SER A 154 5.13 1.31 -10.56
CA SER A 154 6.24 1.61 -9.67
C SER A 154 6.30 3.07 -9.25
N LYS A 155 6.13 3.98 -10.21
CA LYS A 155 6.18 5.42 -9.92
C LYS A 155 5.01 5.84 -9.03
N LEU A 156 3.82 5.34 -9.32
CA LEU A 156 2.63 5.55 -8.51
C LEU A 156 2.81 4.97 -7.10
N GLU A 157 3.36 3.76 -6.98
CA GLU A 157 3.61 3.16 -5.68
C GLU A 157 4.56 4.04 -4.85
N LYS A 158 5.72 4.42 -5.40
CA LYS A 158 6.65 5.35 -4.74
C LYS A 158 5.97 6.64 -4.30
N LEU A 159 5.23 7.29 -5.19
CA LEU A 159 4.49 8.51 -4.88
C LEU A 159 3.51 8.31 -3.72
N LEU A 160 2.67 7.27 -3.80
CA LEU A 160 1.67 6.98 -2.78
C LEU A 160 2.31 6.61 -1.43
N ARG A 161 3.49 5.96 -1.42
CA ARG A 161 4.26 5.71 -0.20
C ARG A 161 4.71 7.01 0.48
N VAL A 162 5.18 7.99 -0.29
CA VAL A 162 5.62 9.27 0.28
C VAL A 162 4.42 10.12 0.70
N MET A 163 3.38 10.17 -0.14
CA MET A 163 2.18 10.97 0.07
C MET A 163 1.37 10.48 1.27
N LEU A 164 1.02 9.19 1.29
CA LEU A 164 0.13 8.63 2.32
C LEU A 164 0.87 8.30 3.63
N ARG A 165 2.21 8.37 3.62
CA ARG A 165 3.10 8.07 4.76
C ARG A 165 2.65 6.83 5.56
N PRO A 166 2.48 5.67 4.93
CA PRO A 166 2.05 4.45 5.60
C PRO A 166 3.00 4.08 6.73
N GLU A 167 2.44 3.80 7.92
CA GLU A 167 3.20 3.53 9.15
C GLU A 167 4.14 2.32 9.04
N PHE A 168 3.83 1.36 8.15
CA PHE A 168 4.51 0.05 8.06
C PHE A 168 5.33 -0.13 6.78
N ASN A 169 5.53 0.91 5.99
CA ASN A 169 6.53 0.88 4.94
C ASN A 169 7.89 1.17 5.55
N SER A 170 8.48 0.15 6.16
CA SER A 170 9.82 0.19 6.76
C SER A 170 10.96 0.17 5.73
N CYS A 171 10.67 0.20 4.42
CA CYS A 171 11.67 0.44 3.39
C CYS A 171 12.15 1.89 3.52
N LYS A 172 13.36 2.07 4.03
CA LYS A 172 14.10 3.34 4.18
C LYS A 172 13.69 4.37 3.10
N ALA A 173 12.90 5.34 3.55
CA ALA A 173 12.60 6.58 2.85
C ALA A 173 13.86 7.50 2.82
N GLY A 174 14.94 7.01 2.21
CA GLY A 174 16.24 7.67 2.16
C GLY A 174 16.83 7.78 0.75
N GLY A 175 16.03 7.51 -0.29
CA GLY A 175 16.47 7.68 -1.68
C GLY A 175 16.29 9.12 -2.16
N THR A 176 17.04 9.52 -3.18
CA THR A 176 16.89 10.81 -3.90
C THR A 176 15.43 11.07 -4.33
N ALA A 177 14.72 10.00 -4.72
CA ALA A 177 13.31 10.04 -5.07
C ALA A 177 12.39 10.50 -3.93
N ASP A 178 12.71 10.24 -2.66
CA ASP A 178 11.89 10.71 -1.53
C ASP A 178 12.01 12.22 -1.35
N LYS A 179 13.21 12.79 -1.59
CA LYS A 179 13.43 14.24 -1.57
C LYS A 179 12.71 14.94 -2.71
N GLU A 180 12.78 14.35 -3.91
CA GLU A 180 12.07 14.88 -5.07
C GLU A 180 10.56 14.87 -4.83
N VAL A 181 9.98 13.77 -4.38
CA VAL A 181 8.53 13.72 -4.07
C VAL A 181 8.16 14.64 -2.91
N GLN A 182 8.99 14.77 -1.87
CA GLN A 182 8.74 15.70 -0.76
C GLN A 182 8.84 17.18 -1.18
N SER A 183 9.54 17.50 -2.27
CA SER A 183 9.67 18.85 -2.81
C SER A 183 8.52 19.27 -3.73
N ILE A 184 7.64 18.33 -4.09
CA ILE A 184 6.54 18.57 -5.02
C ILE A 184 5.42 19.33 -4.30
N LYS A 185 4.96 20.42 -4.92
CA LYS A 185 3.82 21.22 -4.41
C LYS A 185 2.51 20.45 -4.59
N SER A 186 1.64 20.50 -3.58
CA SER A 186 0.29 19.90 -3.56
C SER A 186 -0.58 20.15 -4.79
N SER A 187 -0.45 21.32 -5.40
CA SER A 187 -1.17 21.75 -6.60
C SER A 187 -0.52 21.29 -7.92
N SER A 188 0.47 20.38 -7.87
CA SER A 188 1.12 19.89 -9.10
C SER A 188 0.29 18.76 -9.69
N LYS A 189 0.15 18.76 -11.02
CA LYS A 189 -0.53 17.69 -11.77
C LYS A 189 0.16 16.35 -11.57
N LEU A 190 -0.63 15.30 -11.35
CA LEU A 190 -0.13 13.95 -11.13
C LEU A 190 0.77 13.43 -12.27
N GLY A 191 0.42 13.71 -13.52
CA GLY A 191 1.20 13.29 -14.68
C GLY A 191 2.59 13.92 -14.72
N ASP A 192 2.72 15.19 -14.34
CA ASP A 192 4.01 15.88 -14.31
C ASP A 192 4.90 15.38 -13.18
N ILE A 193 4.29 14.99 -12.07
CA ILE A 193 4.98 14.34 -10.95
C ILE A 193 5.53 12.99 -11.36
N LEU A 194 4.70 12.14 -11.97
CA LEU A 194 5.10 10.81 -12.42
C LEU A 194 6.15 10.84 -13.55
N LYS A 195 6.31 11.96 -14.27
CA LYS A 195 7.43 12.12 -15.21
C LYS A 195 8.76 12.42 -14.52
N LYS A 196 8.73 12.99 -13.31
CA LYS A 196 9.93 13.39 -12.55
C LYS A 196 10.50 12.28 -11.67
N ILE A 197 9.66 11.35 -11.19
CA ILE A 197 10.03 10.18 -10.36
C ILE A 197 10.43 8.99 -11.25
#